data_AF-A0A2W4Z3E8-F1
#
_entry.id   AF-A0A2W4Z3E8-F1
#
_cell.length_a   1.000
_cell.length_b   1.000
_cell.length_c   1.000
_cell.angle_alpha   90.00
_cell.angle_beta   90.00
_cell.angle_gamma   90.00
#
_symmetry.space_group_name_H-M   'P 1'
#
loop_
_entity.id
_entity.type
_entity.pdbx_description
1 polymer ?
#
loop_
_entity_poly.entity_id
_entity_poly.type
_entity_poly.pdbx_seq_one_letter_code
_entity_poly.pdbx_strand_id
1 'polypeptide(L)'
;MPAHPHVPLRPPRPAADRMAGAGRPRPPAPFTPDEQKARLTRLEALDAAIAAGLMQADPEGLAPDRIVVFETNASVTNILKAAKLAGFQHFQELAADEADDEDDDDAPASERERPTALYIGLPNEAAVKKLVQYYRNWKDGRDQPRKLGPFNDLFKRLIDVRLWGPRDRLTEDDLEMLRAQAKGAPNDPVLLEVELWPMRRPRDTAPLVTAAQALGAKLVDQSRIDEQDFWYQALLFEILIDHAAAVIEGLRDGPLGQAEDIYAISPASHAQSPPMEPARPEDNPTIAPLNAEAPIKAVLIDGAAIANHPLLRGGVVMEDLFEHENLAAVQDRRHATAMASVILRGDLRDGGTPINARILNIPLLIDGAGHARANPRKLLLDQVHRALKRALLGDNEGAASAPEAFVVNLSIGVANRVYANRISGLARLLDWWAEKHGILFVIAAGNTTEPLLVRGLDAVAFEALDANERAKHAALALLDAAPRRALLAPAECINGLTVGATATSSAPANPRGSSVFHPFDGRGAPSIISLPALAHGAR
;
A
#
# COMPACT_ATOMS: atom_id res chain seq x y z
N MET A 1 -34.41 -21.85 -4.73
CA MET A 1 -33.43 -21.11 -5.55
C MET A 1 -34.03 -19.77 -5.92
N PRO A 2 -33.53 -18.64 -5.42
CA PRO A 2 -33.88 -17.34 -5.95
C PRO A 2 -32.79 -16.83 -6.90
N ALA A 3 -33.24 -16.31 -8.03
CA ALA A 3 -32.46 -15.80 -9.14
C ALA A 3 -31.78 -14.46 -8.79
N HIS A 4 -30.51 -14.34 -9.15
CA HIS A 4 -29.78 -13.07 -9.13
C HIS A 4 -30.35 -12.11 -10.19
N PRO A 5 -30.53 -10.81 -9.88
CA PRO A 5 -30.95 -9.83 -10.89
C PRO A 5 -29.77 -9.53 -11.82
N HIS A 6 -29.95 -9.83 -13.11
CA HIS A 6 -29.01 -9.45 -14.17
C HIS A 6 -29.18 -7.97 -14.53
N VAL A 7 -28.12 -7.19 -14.40
CA VAL A 7 -28.03 -5.82 -14.94
C VAL A 7 -27.72 -5.91 -16.45
N PRO A 8 -28.55 -5.35 -17.35
CA PRO A 8 -28.31 -5.41 -18.78
C PRO A 8 -27.20 -4.44 -19.21
N LEU A 9 -26.11 -4.98 -19.75
CA LEU A 9 -25.04 -4.22 -20.39
C LEU A 9 -25.50 -3.69 -21.76
N ARG A 10 -25.46 -2.37 -21.94
CA ARG A 10 -25.74 -1.68 -23.22
C ARG A 10 -24.64 -2.00 -24.25
N PRO A 11 -24.95 -2.07 -25.57
CA PRO A 11 -23.94 -2.30 -26.60
C PRO A 11 -22.99 -1.09 -26.77
N PRO A 12 -21.75 -1.31 -27.23
CA PRO A 12 -20.72 -0.28 -27.32
C PRO A 12 -21.08 0.77 -28.38
N ARG A 13 -20.90 2.05 -28.04
CA ARG A 13 -20.95 3.18 -28.99
C ARG A 13 -19.58 3.43 -29.62
N PRO A 14 -19.53 4.08 -30.81
CA PRO A 14 -18.30 4.29 -31.57
C PRO A 14 -17.32 5.21 -30.84
N ALA A 15 -16.03 4.97 -31.05
CA ALA A 15 -14.93 5.69 -30.45
C ALA A 15 -15.01 7.20 -30.75
N ALA A 16 -15.00 8.02 -29.70
CA ALA A 16 -14.75 9.45 -29.81
C ALA A 16 -13.25 9.70 -30.01
N ASP A 17 -12.93 10.61 -30.93
CA ASP A 17 -11.57 11.01 -31.31
C ASP A 17 -10.75 11.44 -30.10
N ARG A 18 -9.59 10.81 -29.93
CA ARG A 18 -8.56 11.21 -28.96
C ARG A 18 -7.82 12.42 -29.52
N MET A 19 -7.98 13.58 -28.88
CA MET A 19 -7.08 14.72 -29.14
C MET A 19 -5.64 14.33 -28.77
N ALA A 20 -4.76 14.43 -29.75
CA ALA A 20 -3.32 14.26 -29.62
C ALA A 20 -2.70 15.50 -28.96
N GLY A 21 -1.82 15.33 -27.98
CA GLY A 21 -1.00 16.44 -27.47
C GLY A 21 -0.53 16.36 -26.02
N ALA A 22 0.21 15.31 -25.67
CA ALA A 22 1.27 15.31 -24.65
C ALA A 22 1.98 13.97 -24.79
N GLY A 23 3.14 13.96 -25.46
CA GLY A 23 3.89 12.72 -25.69
C GLY A 23 4.34 12.17 -24.35
N ARG A 24 3.97 10.92 -24.04
CA ARG A 24 4.68 10.17 -23.00
C ARG A 24 6.18 10.24 -23.31
N PRO A 25 7.06 10.50 -22.32
CA PRO A 25 8.49 10.45 -22.55
C PRO A 25 8.85 9.14 -23.25
N ARG A 26 9.66 9.22 -24.31
CA ARG A 26 10.08 8.02 -25.03
C ARG A 26 10.93 7.19 -24.07
N PRO A 27 10.66 5.89 -23.92
CA PRO A 27 11.48 5.05 -23.06
C PRO A 27 12.93 5.05 -23.57
N PRO A 28 13.93 4.89 -22.68
CA PRO A 28 15.32 4.79 -23.08
C PRO A 28 15.55 3.74 -24.18
N ALA A 29 16.57 3.99 -24.99
CA ALA A 29 16.93 3.09 -26.09
C ALA A 29 17.31 1.70 -25.56
N PRO A 30 16.81 0.61 -26.18
CA PRO A 30 17.19 -0.75 -25.79
C PRO A 30 18.68 -0.98 -26.02
N PHE A 31 19.28 -1.88 -25.25
CA PHE A 31 20.62 -2.42 -25.49
C PHE A 31 20.65 -3.26 -26.77
N THR A 32 21.76 -3.16 -27.50
CA THR A 32 22.03 -4.00 -28.66
C THR A 32 22.33 -5.44 -28.20
N PRO A 33 22.08 -6.45 -29.05
CA PRO A 33 22.43 -7.83 -28.71
C PRO A 33 23.90 -8.03 -28.34
N ASP A 34 24.82 -7.31 -28.99
CA ASP A 34 26.26 -7.45 -28.74
C ASP A 34 26.68 -6.80 -27.41
N GLU A 35 26.12 -5.63 -27.04
CA GLU A 35 26.29 -5.04 -25.71
C GLU A 35 25.83 -6.03 -24.62
N GLN A 36 24.67 -6.64 -24.79
CA GLN A 36 24.12 -7.56 -23.81
C GLN A 36 24.84 -8.90 -23.72
N LYS A 37 25.35 -9.43 -24.84
CA LYS A 37 26.20 -10.63 -24.84
C LYS A 37 27.43 -10.46 -23.95
N ALA A 38 27.97 -9.24 -23.88
CA ALA A 38 29.10 -8.92 -23.02
C ALA A 38 28.69 -8.69 -21.55
N ARG A 39 27.50 -8.12 -21.29
CA ARG A 39 27.01 -7.74 -19.95
C ARG A 39 26.33 -8.87 -19.19
N LEU A 40 25.45 -9.62 -19.84
CA LEU A 40 24.56 -10.62 -19.22
C LEU A 40 25.22 -11.98 -19.06
N THR A 41 26.48 -12.00 -18.61
CA THR A 41 27.21 -13.25 -18.29
C THR A 41 26.63 -13.93 -17.04
N ARG A 42 26.02 -13.15 -16.13
CA ARG A 42 25.38 -13.64 -14.90
C ARG A 42 24.15 -14.51 -15.13
N LEU A 43 23.42 -14.32 -16.24
CA LEU A 43 22.24 -15.12 -16.58
C LEU A 43 22.59 -16.61 -16.79
N GLU A 44 23.77 -16.88 -17.37
CA GLU A 44 24.28 -18.24 -17.52
C GLU A 44 24.91 -18.77 -16.22
N ALA A 45 25.34 -17.89 -15.31
CA ALA A 45 25.84 -18.27 -13.98
C ALA A 45 24.72 -18.77 -13.05
N LEU A 46 23.44 -18.47 -13.33
CA LEU A 46 22.30 -19.08 -12.63
C LEU A 46 22.27 -20.62 -12.79
N ASP A 47 22.70 -21.17 -13.94
CA ASP A 47 22.84 -22.63 -14.11
C ASP A 47 23.89 -23.21 -13.17
N ALA A 48 24.98 -22.47 -12.90
CA ALA A 48 26.03 -22.90 -11.98
C ALA A 48 25.57 -22.82 -10.51
N ALA A 49 24.77 -21.81 -10.16
CA ALA A 49 24.14 -21.71 -8.84
C ALA A 49 23.16 -22.86 -8.57
N ILE A 50 22.36 -23.26 -9.57
CA ILE A 50 21.54 -24.49 -9.51
C ILE A 50 22.43 -25.72 -9.27
N ALA A 51 23.48 -25.88 -10.09
CA ALA A 51 24.34 -27.06 -10.06
C ALA A 51 25.18 -27.19 -8.77
N ALA A 52 25.51 -26.07 -8.12
CA ALA A 52 26.23 -26.01 -6.86
C ALA A 52 25.40 -26.44 -5.64
N GLY A 53 24.12 -26.79 -5.81
CA GLY A 53 23.24 -27.20 -4.70
C GLY A 53 22.79 -26.03 -3.82
N LEU A 54 23.09 -24.78 -4.21
CA LEU A 54 22.47 -23.58 -3.61
C LEU A 54 20.95 -23.57 -3.84
N MET A 55 20.44 -24.42 -4.74
CA MET A 55 19.01 -24.69 -4.97
C MET A 55 18.58 -26.11 -4.52
N GLN A 56 19.06 -26.61 -3.38
CA GLN A 56 18.57 -27.90 -2.87
C GLN A 56 17.08 -27.87 -2.51
N ALA A 57 16.46 -29.05 -2.59
CA ALA A 57 15.01 -29.26 -2.60
C ALA A 57 14.35 -28.91 -1.26
N ASP A 58 13.96 -27.64 -1.11
CA ASP A 58 12.85 -27.27 -0.22
C ASP A 58 11.55 -27.86 -0.81
N PRO A 59 10.86 -28.78 -0.10
CA PRO A 59 9.61 -29.39 -0.56
C PRO A 59 8.50 -28.37 -0.82
N GLU A 60 8.57 -27.19 -0.21
CA GLU A 60 7.58 -26.11 -0.37
C GLU A 60 7.93 -25.16 -1.53
N GLY A 61 9.13 -25.25 -2.13
CA GLY A 61 9.43 -24.56 -3.39
C GLY A 61 9.81 -23.07 -3.28
N LEU A 62 9.72 -22.46 -2.09
CA LEU A 62 9.63 -21.01 -1.89
C LEU A 62 10.88 -20.43 -1.18
N ALA A 63 12.07 -20.77 -1.69
CA ALA A 63 13.33 -20.34 -1.09
C ALA A 63 13.80 -18.95 -1.61
N PRO A 64 14.22 -18.01 -0.73
CA PRO A 64 14.58 -16.62 -1.07
C PRO A 64 15.72 -16.50 -2.08
N ASP A 65 16.66 -17.44 -2.02
CA ASP A 65 17.75 -17.71 -2.96
C ASP A 65 17.28 -18.03 -4.40
N ARG A 66 15.97 -18.26 -4.59
CA ARG A 66 15.38 -18.53 -5.90
C ARG A 66 14.80 -17.30 -6.57
N ILE A 67 14.64 -16.19 -5.85
CA ILE A 67 14.00 -15.01 -6.41
C ILE A 67 14.98 -14.27 -7.31
N VAL A 68 14.62 -14.17 -8.58
CA VAL A 68 15.42 -13.48 -9.58
C VAL A 68 14.82 -12.11 -9.83
N VAL A 69 15.66 -11.10 -9.65
CA VAL A 69 15.35 -9.70 -9.94
C VAL A 69 15.96 -9.36 -11.31
N PHE A 70 15.12 -8.87 -12.21
CA PHE A 70 15.51 -8.34 -13.51
C PHE A 70 15.37 -6.83 -13.48
N GLU A 71 16.48 -6.12 -13.53
CA GLU A 71 16.47 -4.65 -13.56
C GLU A 71 16.41 -4.19 -15.00
N THR A 72 15.43 -3.36 -15.35
CA THR A 72 15.22 -2.94 -16.74
C THR A 72 15.13 -1.43 -16.87
N ASN A 73 15.61 -0.91 -18.00
CA ASN A 73 15.56 0.51 -18.30
C ASN A 73 14.18 1.00 -18.80
N ALA A 74 13.24 0.08 -19.05
CA ALA A 74 11.83 0.36 -19.28
C ALA A 74 10.98 -0.90 -19.13
N SER A 75 9.71 -0.72 -18.79
CA SER A 75 8.70 -1.78 -18.78
C SER A 75 8.60 -2.53 -20.11
N VAL A 76 8.39 -3.84 -20.04
CA VAL A 76 8.30 -4.77 -21.17
C VAL A 76 6.85 -5.19 -21.38
N THR A 77 6.31 -4.87 -22.56
CA THR A 77 4.92 -5.21 -22.86
C THR A 77 4.70 -6.72 -22.95
N ASN A 78 3.61 -7.22 -22.35
CA ASN A 78 3.21 -8.63 -22.33
C ASN A 78 4.16 -9.61 -21.62
N ILE A 79 5.20 -9.14 -20.91
CA ILE A 79 6.16 -10.04 -20.24
C ILE A 79 5.49 -10.90 -19.16
N LEU A 80 4.58 -10.34 -18.36
CA LEU A 80 3.87 -11.10 -17.31
C LEU A 80 3.09 -12.29 -17.89
N LYS A 81 2.44 -12.10 -19.05
CA LYS A 81 1.73 -13.18 -19.77
C LYS A 81 2.70 -14.23 -20.29
N ALA A 82 3.86 -13.81 -20.82
CA ALA A 82 4.89 -14.72 -21.30
C ALA A 82 5.52 -15.53 -20.15
N ALA A 83 5.78 -14.89 -19.01
CA ALA A 83 6.28 -15.56 -17.81
C ALA A 83 5.30 -16.62 -17.28
N LYS A 84 4.00 -16.30 -17.22
CA LYS A 84 2.96 -17.28 -16.87
C LYS A 84 2.95 -18.49 -17.83
N LEU A 85 3.08 -18.26 -19.14
CA LEU A 85 3.17 -19.33 -20.14
C LEU A 85 4.47 -20.16 -20.02
N ALA A 86 5.56 -19.53 -19.62
CA ALA A 86 6.84 -20.20 -19.37
C ALA A 86 6.82 -21.04 -18.07
N GLY A 87 5.80 -20.88 -17.23
CA GLY A 87 5.62 -21.64 -15.99
C GLY A 87 6.25 -20.98 -14.76
N PHE A 88 6.50 -19.67 -14.80
CA PHE A 88 6.79 -18.90 -13.61
C PHE A 88 5.53 -18.86 -12.74
N GLN A 89 5.63 -19.34 -11.50
CA GLN A 89 4.48 -19.37 -10.58
C GLN A 89 4.10 -17.96 -10.12
N HIS A 90 5.11 -17.12 -9.88
CA HIS A 90 4.94 -15.70 -9.62
C HIS A 90 5.92 -14.92 -10.49
N PHE A 91 5.41 -13.89 -11.15
CA PHE A 91 6.20 -12.94 -11.93
C PHE A 91 5.49 -11.59 -11.87
N GLN A 92 6.12 -10.60 -11.24
CA GLN A 92 5.53 -9.29 -10.99
C GLN A 92 6.48 -8.18 -11.46
N GLU A 93 5.90 -7.08 -11.92
CA GLU A 93 6.61 -5.83 -12.20
C GLU A 93 6.52 -4.95 -10.94
N LEU A 94 7.65 -4.50 -10.42
CA LEU A 94 7.74 -3.42 -9.44
C LEU A 94 8.23 -2.14 -10.11
N ALA A 95 7.89 -0.99 -9.53
CA ALA A 95 8.61 0.24 -9.85
C ALA A 95 10.06 0.11 -9.36
N ALA A 96 11.01 0.69 -10.09
CA ALA A 96 12.35 0.91 -9.55
C ALA A 96 12.35 2.24 -8.78
N ASP A 97 13.19 2.34 -7.73
CA ASP A 97 13.39 3.57 -6.98
C ASP A 97 13.86 4.69 -7.93
N GLU A 98 13.21 5.87 -7.88
CA GLU A 98 13.67 7.05 -8.62
C GLU A 98 14.87 7.63 -7.86
N ALA A 99 16.09 7.37 -8.32
CA ALA A 99 17.26 8.08 -7.78
C ALA A 99 17.11 9.57 -8.10
N ASP A 100 17.03 10.42 -7.07
CA ASP A 100 16.98 11.87 -7.22
C ASP A 100 18.31 12.36 -7.82
N ASP A 101 18.21 13.06 -8.95
CA ASP A 101 19.34 13.43 -9.80
C ASP A 101 20.26 14.52 -9.24
N GLU A 102 19.89 15.11 -8.11
CA GLU A 102 20.44 16.41 -7.76
C GLU A 102 21.75 16.35 -6.95
N ASP A 103 22.12 15.24 -6.30
CA ASP A 103 23.35 15.20 -5.46
C ASP A 103 23.99 13.81 -5.19
N ASP A 104 23.73 12.77 -6.00
CA ASP A 104 24.25 11.41 -5.72
C ASP A 104 25.56 11.06 -6.48
N ASP A 105 26.60 10.67 -5.73
CA ASP A 105 27.89 10.18 -6.29
C ASP A 105 27.74 8.80 -6.98
N ASP A 106 26.63 8.10 -6.74
CA ASP A 106 26.26 6.82 -7.38
C ASP A 106 25.26 6.97 -8.55
N ALA A 107 25.01 8.21 -9.03
CA ALA A 107 24.12 8.45 -10.16
C ALA A 107 24.51 7.60 -11.39
N PRO A 108 23.55 6.91 -12.03
CA PRO A 108 23.85 6.02 -13.15
C PRO A 108 24.52 6.79 -14.29
N ALA A 109 25.58 6.20 -14.85
CA ALA A 109 26.47 6.82 -15.83
C ALA A 109 25.76 7.36 -17.10
N SER A 110 24.52 6.92 -17.35
CA SER A 110 23.63 7.51 -18.35
C SER A 110 22.15 7.24 -18.06
N GLU A 111 21.27 8.08 -18.62
CA GLU A 111 19.80 7.90 -18.62
C GLU A 111 19.36 6.52 -19.16
N ARG A 112 20.19 5.86 -19.98
CA ARG A 112 19.93 4.53 -20.55
C ARG A 112 20.14 3.38 -19.55
N GLU A 113 20.92 3.61 -18.51
CA GLU A 113 21.25 2.63 -17.46
C GLU A 113 20.47 2.85 -16.16
N ARG A 114 19.52 3.79 -16.18
CA ARG A 114 18.58 4.00 -15.08
C ARG A 114 17.56 2.86 -15.02
N PRO A 115 17.48 2.11 -13.91
CA PRO A 115 16.39 1.17 -13.73
C PRO A 115 15.08 1.95 -13.58
N THR A 116 14.07 1.54 -14.34
CA THR A 116 12.71 2.12 -14.26
C THR A 116 11.64 1.06 -13.98
N ALA A 117 11.99 -0.22 -14.16
CA ALA A 117 11.14 -1.34 -13.77
C ALA A 117 11.98 -2.52 -13.29
N LEU A 118 11.54 -3.12 -12.19
CA LEU A 118 12.10 -4.37 -11.65
C LEU A 118 11.12 -5.50 -11.92
N TYR A 119 11.57 -6.61 -12.49
CA TYR A 119 10.74 -7.82 -12.54
C TYR A 119 11.22 -8.82 -11.51
N ILE A 120 10.29 -9.34 -10.71
CA ILE A 120 10.56 -10.36 -9.70
C ILE A 120 9.93 -11.66 -10.15
N GLY A 121 10.75 -12.68 -10.36
CA GLY A 121 10.28 -14.05 -10.59
C GLY A 121 10.54 -14.94 -9.39
N LEU A 122 9.58 -15.80 -9.04
CA LEU A 122 9.79 -17.02 -8.25
C LEU A 122 9.88 -18.21 -9.22
N PRO A 123 11.03 -18.44 -9.87
CA PRO A 123 11.20 -19.62 -10.69
C PRO A 123 11.39 -20.86 -9.82
N ASN A 124 10.69 -21.94 -10.15
CA ASN A 124 11.17 -23.28 -9.79
C ASN A 124 12.36 -23.67 -10.69
N GLU A 125 13.04 -24.77 -10.39
CA GLU A 125 14.20 -25.23 -11.16
C GLU A 125 13.91 -25.33 -12.68
N ALA A 126 12.69 -25.76 -13.05
CA ALA A 126 12.27 -25.84 -14.44
C ALA A 126 12.10 -24.46 -15.10
N ALA A 127 11.63 -23.45 -14.37
CA ALA A 127 11.49 -22.07 -14.86
C ALA A 127 12.85 -21.38 -15.03
N VAL A 128 13.82 -21.61 -14.14
CA VAL A 128 15.19 -21.10 -14.32
C VAL A 128 15.84 -21.74 -15.56
N LYS A 129 15.77 -23.08 -15.70
CA LYS A 129 16.32 -23.76 -16.89
C LYS A 129 15.72 -23.22 -18.20
N LYS A 130 14.41 -22.95 -18.21
CA LYS A 130 13.73 -22.32 -19.35
C LYS A 130 14.20 -20.88 -19.58
N LEU A 131 14.37 -20.07 -18.54
CA LEU A 131 14.90 -18.71 -18.64
C LEU A 131 16.29 -18.70 -19.29
N VAL A 132 17.19 -19.57 -18.82
CA VAL A 132 18.53 -19.71 -19.38
C VAL A 132 18.46 -20.18 -20.83
N GLN A 133 17.57 -21.12 -21.15
CA GLN A 133 17.33 -21.55 -22.53
C GLN A 133 16.85 -20.38 -23.41
N TYR A 134 15.91 -19.56 -22.93
CA TYR A 134 15.43 -18.39 -23.68
C TYR A 134 16.56 -17.38 -23.89
N TYR A 135 17.37 -17.15 -22.87
CA TYR A 135 18.54 -16.28 -23.00
C TYR A 135 19.54 -16.81 -24.03
N ARG A 136 19.87 -18.11 -24.01
CA ARG A 136 20.73 -18.75 -25.02
C ARG A 136 20.14 -18.66 -26.43
N ASN A 137 18.85 -18.92 -26.61
CA ASN A 137 18.20 -18.78 -27.91
C ASN A 137 18.34 -17.36 -28.45
N TRP A 138 18.08 -16.37 -27.61
CA TRP A 138 18.22 -14.97 -27.96
C TRP A 138 19.68 -14.60 -28.30
N LYS A 139 20.64 -15.07 -27.49
CA LYS A 139 22.10 -14.89 -27.69
C LYS A 139 22.56 -15.45 -29.04
N ASP A 140 22.05 -16.62 -29.41
CA ASP A 140 22.38 -17.33 -30.65
C ASP A 140 21.58 -16.84 -31.88
N GLY A 141 20.68 -15.86 -31.70
CA GLY A 141 19.79 -15.39 -32.78
C GLY A 141 18.73 -16.41 -33.21
N ARG A 142 18.41 -17.38 -32.35
CA ARG A 142 17.35 -18.38 -32.57
C ARG A 142 15.99 -17.85 -32.14
N ASP A 143 14.95 -18.34 -32.81
CA ASP A 143 13.57 -18.00 -32.48
C ASP A 143 13.16 -18.53 -31.10
N GLN A 144 12.33 -17.76 -30.40
CA GLN A 144 11.70 -18.22 -29.17
C GLN A 144 10.50 -19.13 -29.47
N PRO A 145 10.11 -20.00 -28.53
CA PRO A 145 8.85 -20.70 -28.61
C PRO A 145 7.67 -19.70 -28.75
N ARG A 146 6.58 -20.17 -29.37
CA ARG A 146 5.42 -19.34 -29.70
C ARG A 146 4.92 -18.58 -28.45
N LYS A 147 4.66 -17.27 -28.60
CA LYS A 147 4.24 -16.32 -27.55
C LYS A 147 5.28 -15.99 -26.48
N LEU A 148 6.53 -16.45 -26.60
CA LEU A 148 7.62 -16.10 -25.68
C LEU A 148 8.58 -15.04 -26.23
N GLY A 149 8.24 -14.43 -27.36
CA GLY A 149 8.94 -13.26 -27.90
C GLY A 149 9.17 -12.10 -26.91
N PRO A 150 8.26 -11.81 -25.94
CA PRO A 150 8.50 -10.77 -24.94
C PRO A 150 9.78 -10.94 -24.11
N PHE A 151 10.30 -12.17 -23.93
CA PHE A 151 11.59 -12.37 -23.27
C PHE A 151 12.76 -11.77 -24.05
N ASN A 152 12.70 -11.76 -25.39
CA ASN A 152 13.71 -11.10 -26.21
C ASN A 152 13.75 -9.59 -25.95
N ASP A 153 12.58 -8.98 -25.74
CA ASP A 153 12.47 -7.56 -25.44
C ASP A 153 12.89 -7.26 -23.99
N LEU A 154 12.63 -8.17 -23.05
CA LEU A 154 13.20 -8.14 -21.70
C LEU A 154 14.74 -8.12 -21.76
N PHE A 155 15.36 -9.08 -22.46
CA PHE A 155 16.82 -9.15 -22.56
C PHE A 155 17.44 -7.91 -23.21
N LYS A 156 16.74 -7.28 -24.18
CA LYS A 156 17.19 -6.01 -24.77
C LYS A 156 17.11 -4.83 -23.81
N ARG A 157 16.29 -4.87 -22.76
CA ARG A 157 16.10 -3.77 -21.80
C ARG A 157 16.82 -3.99 -20.47
N LEU A 158 17.44 -5.15 -20.30
CA LEU A 158 18.00 -5.62 -19.05
C LEU A 158 19.28 -4.87 -18.70
N ILE A 159 19.31 -4.25 -17.53
CA ILE A 159 20.48 -3.59 -16.96
C ILE A 159 21.30 -4.62 -16.17
N ASP A 160 20.63 -5.37 -15.28
CA ASP A 160 21.23 -6.41 -14.45
C ASP A 160 20.25 -7.57 -14.19
N VAL A 161 20.81 -8.72 -13.81
CA VAL A 161 20.08 -9.88 -13.28
C VAL A 161 20.78 -10.37 -12.04
N ARG A 162 20.05 -10.43 -10.92
CA ARG A 162 20.59 -10.82 -9.62
C ARG A 162 19.56 -11.56 -8.78
N LEU A 163 20.03 -12.15 -7.69
CA LEU A 163 19.15 -12.72 -6.67
C LEU A 163 18.63 -11.63 -5.74
N TRP A 164 17.49 -11.90 -5.11
CA TRP A 164 16.95 -11.06 -4.04
C TRP A 164 17.95 -10.92 -2.90
N GLY A 165 18.33 -9.69 -2.60
CA GLY A 165 19.45 -9.37 -1.73
C GLY A 165 19.18 -8.18 -0.82
N PRO A 166 20.23 -7.68 -0.16
CA PRO A 166 20.13 -6.56 0.78
C PRO A 166 19.40 -5.33 0.25
N ARG A 167 19.67 -4.95 -1.01
CA ARG A 167 19.06 -3.77 -1.66
C ARG A 167 17.54 -3.90 -1.86
N ASP A 168 17.03 -5.13 -2.02
CA ASP A 168 15.58 -5.34 -2.17
C ASP A 168 14.87 -5.52 -0.82
N ARG A 169 15.60 -6.01 0.18
CA ARG A 169 15.10 -6.12 1.56
C ARG A 169 14.96 -4.75 2.19
N LEU A 170 15.94 -3.87 1.98
CA LEU A 170 15.96 -2.49 2.46
C LEU A 170 16.19 -1.56 1.26
N THR A 171 15.09 -1.03 0.72
CA THR A 171 15.11 -0.09 -0.42
C THR A 171 15.77 1.24 -0.04
N GLU A 172 16.07 2.09 -1.02
CA GLU A 172 16.61 3.42 -0.72
C GLU A 172 15.57 4.29 0.00
N ASP A 173 14.32 4.30 -0.47
CA ASP A 173 13.23 5.05 0.17
C ASP A 173 13.06 4.70 1.66
N ASP A 174 13.08 3.40 2.00
CA ASP A 174 12.96 2.95 3.38
C ASP A 174 14.19 3.36 4.22
N LEU A 175 15.39 3.31 3.63
CA LEU A 175 16.63 3.72 4.27
C LEU A 175 16.66 5.24 4.53
N GLU A 176 16.25 6.05 3.56
CA GLU A 176 16.13 7.50 3.68
C GLU A 176 15.10 7.89 4.73
N MET A 177 13.97 7.20 4.78
CA MET A 177 12.97 7.42 5.81
C MET A 177 13.50 7.09 7.22
N LEU A 178 14.26 6.00 7.39
CA LEU A 178 14.93 5.69 8.65
C LEU A 178 15.93 6.80 9.03
N ARG A 179 16.75 7.25 8.07
CA ARG A 179 17.71 8.36 8.26
C ARG A 179 16.99 9.65 8.66
N ALA A 180 15.87 9.96 8.03
CA ALA A 180 15.06 11.14 8.34
C ALA A 180 14.45 11.06 9.75
N GLN A 181 13.94 9.89 10.15
CA GLN A 181 13.43 9.66 11.51
C GLN A 181 14.53 9.85 12.56
N ALA A 182 15.72 9.29 12.34
CA ALA A 182 16.86 9.43 13.24
C ALA A 182 17.33 10.89 13.40
N LYS A 183 17.14 11.75 12.38
CA LYS A 183 17.50 13.17 12.42
C LYS A 183 16.38 14.05 12.99
N GLY A 184 15.12 13.73 12.67
CA GLY A 184 13.98 14.62 12.89
C GLY A 184 13.39 14.61 14.30
N ALA A 185 13.59 13.53 15.06
CA ALA A 185 13.02 13.36 16.39
C ALA A 185 14.09 12.90 17.40
N PRO A 186 14.97 13.80 17.89
CA PRO A 186 16.16 13.44 18.66
C PRO A 186 15.88 12.80 20.03
N ASN A 187 14.63 12.73 20.47
CA ASN A 187 14.24 12.08 21.72
C ASN A 187 13.43 10.79 21.50
N ASP A 188 13.01 10.51 20.27
CA ASP A 188 12.19 9.35 19.95
C ASP A 188 13.07 8.25 19.37
N PRO A 189 12.89 6.99 19.81
CA PRO A 189 13.62 5.89 19.21
C PRO A 189 13.16 5.62 17.77
N VAL A 190 14.05 5.07 16.96
CA VAL A 190 13.71 4.59 15.61
C VAL A 190 13.15 3.19 15.72
N LEU A 191 12.00 2.94 15.10
CA LEU A 191 11.35 1.63 15.08
C LEU A 191 11.52 0.98 13.72
N LEU A 192 12.08 -0.22 13.74
CA LEU A 192 12.43 -1.02 12.57
C LEU A 192 11.55 -2.26 12.52
N GLU A 193 10.73 -2.38 11.48
CA GLU A 193 9.94 -3.56 11.19
C GLU A 193 10.72 -4.48 10.24
N VAL A 194 10.84 -5.75 10.62
CA VAL A 194 11.49 -6.81 9.86
C VAL A 194 10.45 -7.88 9.54
N GLU A 195 10.01 -7.92 8.29
CA GLU A 195 9.05 -8.89 7.78
C GLU A 195 9.78 -10.10 7.19
N LEU A 196 9.37 -11.31 7.59
CA LEU A 196 9.87 -12.56 7.03
C LEU A 196 8.99 -13.01 5.84
N TRP A 197 9.47 -13.97 5.06
CA TRP A 197 8.76 -14.42 3.85
C TRP A 197 7.32 -14.90 4.12
N PRO A 198 6.31 -14.29 3.47
CA PRO A 198 4.89 -14.59 3.72
C PRO A 198 4.44 -15.94 3.15
N MET A 199 5.22 -16.50 2.24
CA MET A 199 4.96 -17.79 1.60
C MET A 199 5.63 -18.95 2.34
N ARG A 200 6.32 -18.67 3.46
CA ARG A 200 6.96 -19.69 4.28
C ARG A 200 6.24 -19.80 5.61
N ARG A 201 6.12 -21.02 6.11
CA ARG A 201 5.67 -21.22 7.48
C ARG A 201 6.59 -20.49 8.45
N PRO A 202 6.05 -19.96 9.56
CA PRO A 202 6.86 -19.28 10.57
C PRO A 202 7.98 -20.17 11.10
N ARG A 203 9.18 -19.60 11.27
CA ARG A 203 10.39 -20.29 11.70
C ARG A 203 10.93 -19.71 13.01
N ASP A 204 12.04 -20.27 13.50
CA ASP A 204 12.75 -19.71 14.64
C ASP A 204 13.41 -18.37 14.28
N THR A 205 13.07 -17.33 15.05
CA THR A 205 13.58 -15.97 14.87
C THR A 205 14.75 -15.65 15.79
N ALA A 206 15.17 -16.56 16.67
CA ALA A 206 16.27 -16.33 17.60
C ALA A 206 17.56 -15.84 16.93
N PRO A 207 18.00 -16.38 15.76
CA PRO A 207 19.19 -15.87 15.08
C PRO A 207 19.06 -14.41 14.64
N LEU A 208 17.89 -14.01 14.15
CA LEU A 208 17.62 -12.63 13.72
C LEU A 208 17.57 -11.68 14.92
N VAL A 209 16.98 -12.12 16.03
CA VAL A 209 16.95 -11.35 17.27
C VAL A 209 18.36 -11.14 17.83
N THR A 210 19.20 -12.18 17.86
CA THR A 210 20.60 -12.07 18.28
C THR A 210 21.39 -11.14 17.36
N ALA A 211 21.19 -11.25 16.04
CA ALA A 211 21.82 -10.36 15.06
C ALA A 211 21.42 -8.89 15.27
N ALA A 212 20.13 -8.61 15.46
CA ALA A 212 19.63 -7.27 15.72
C ALA A 212 20.16 -6.70 17.05
N GLN A 213 20.23 -7.52 18.10
CA GLN A 213 20.79 -7.13 19.40
C GLN A 213 22.29 -6.80 19.32
N ALA A 214 23.05 -7.52 18.50
CA ALA A 214 24.46 -7.22 18.25
C ALA A 214 24.65 -5.87 17.54
N LEU A 215 23.64 -5.42 16.79
CA LEU A 215 23.57 -4.09 16.19
C LEU A 215 22.99 -3.04 17.16
N GLY A 216 22.72 -3.36 18.44
CA GLY A 216 22.16 -2.42 19.40
C GLY A 216 20.66 -2.17 19.27
N ALA A 217 19.95 -2.99 18.48
CA ALA A 217 18.50 -2.95 18.37
C ALA A 217 17.83 -3.88 19.40
N LYS A 218 16.74 -3.42 20.02
CA LYS A 218 15.99 -4.17 21.04
C LYS A 218 14.68 -4.66 20.45
N LEU A 219 14.38 -5.95 20.57
CA LEU A 219 13.06 -6.48 20.20
C LEU A 219 11.98 -5.88 21.11
N VAL A 220 10.93 -5.31 20.52
CA VAL A 220 9.80 -4.70 21.25
C VAL A 220 8.48 -5.40 20.99
N ASP A 221 8.31 -6.00 19.81
CA ASP A 221 7.13 -6.79 19.47
C ASP A 221 7.50 -7.87 18.46
N GLN A 222 6.72 -8.95 18.42
CA GLN A 222 6.85 -10.00 17.43
C GLN A 222 5.47 -10.57 17.13
N SER A 223 5.24 -10.96 15.89
CA SER A 223 4.00 -11.61 15.47
C SER A 223 4.28 -12.88 14.71
N ARG A 224 3.40 -13.85 14.92
CA ARG A 224 3.35 -15.12 14.19
C ARG A 224 1.88 -15.43 13.93
N ILE A 225 1.52 -15.44 12.66
CA ILE A 225 0.22 -15.89 12.16
C ILE A 225 0.46 -17.15 11.34
N ASP A 226 -0.21 -18.22 11.72
CA ASP A 226 -0.09 -19.55 11.11
C ASP A 226 -1.49 -20.07 10.80
N GLU A 227 -2.12 -19.41 9.83
CA GLU A 227 -3.46 -19.75 9.37
C GLU A 227 -3.39 -20.69 8.16
N GLN A 228 -4.51 -21.36 7.89
CA GLN A 228 -4.62 -22.14 6.68
C GLN A 228 -4.54 -21.22 5.46
N ASP A 229 -3.54 -21.47 4.60
CA ASP A 229 -3.28 -20.72 3.36
C ASP A 229 -2.83 -19.27 3.58
N PHE A 230 -2.44 -18.89 4.81
CA PHE A 230 -1.86 -17.58 5.12
C PHE A 230 -0.85 -17.67 6.27
N TRP A 231 0.38 -17.26 5.98
CA TRP A 231 1.46 -17.17 6.96
C TRP A 231 1.98 -15.75 7.04
N TYR A 232 2.27 -15.32 8.26
CA TYR A 232 2.94 -14.06 8.50
C TYR A 232 3.85 -14.18 9.72
N GLN A 233 5.05 -13.64 9.60
CA GLN A 233 5.97 -13.52 10.71
C GLN A 233 6.75 -12.22 10.57
N ALA A 234 6.79 -11.45 11.65
CA ALA A 234 7.53 -10.20 11.68
C ALA A 234 8.07 -9.91 13.08
N LEU A 235 9.13 -9.12 13.11
CA LEU A 235 9.80 -8.64 14.31
C LEU A 235 9.81 -7.12 14.27
N LEU A 236 9.53 -6.50 15.41
CA LEU A 236 9.63 -5.06 15.59
C LEU A 236 10.78 -4.77 16.53
N PHE A 237 11.75 -4.01 16.06
CA PHE A 237 12.91 -3.60 16.83
C PHE A 237 12.88 -2.10 17.11
N GLU A 238 13.45 -1.74 18.25
CA GLU A 238 13.68 -0.37 18.70
C GLU A 238 15.18 -0.10 18.71
N ILE A 239 15.57 1.00 18.08
CA ILE A 239 16.95 1.49 18.09
C ILE A 239 16.96 2.82 18.83
N LEU A 240 17.77 2.88 19.90
CA LEU A 240 17.95 4.13 20.64
C LEU A 240 18.60 5.19 19.74
N ILE A 241 18.11 6.43 19.86
CA ILE A 241 18.48 7.53 18.97
C ILE A 241 19.99 7.80 18.92
N ASP A 242 20.68 7.66 20.05
CA ASP A 242 22.15 7.85 20.16
C ASP A 242 22.96 6.89 19.26
N HIS A 243 22.40 5.72 18.94
CA HIS A 243 23.02 4.73 18.08
C HIS A 243 22.37 4.64 16.70
N ALA A 244 21.21 5.28 16.49
CA ALA A 244 20.37 5.07 15.31
C ALA A 244 21.12 5.29 14.00
N ALA A 245 21.87 6.39 13.86
CA ALA A 245 22.62 6.68 12.65
C ALA A 245 23.64 5.56 12.31
N ALA A 246 24.43 5.13 13.29
CA ALA A 246 25.43 4.08 13.07
C ALA A 246 24.80 2.72 12.74
N VAL A 247 23.68 2.39 13.37
CA VAL A 247 22.94 1.15 13.09
C VAL A 247 22.35 1.18 11.69
N ILE A 248 21.68 2.27 11.32
CA ILE A 248 20.98 2.43 10.03
C ILE A 248 21.95 2.27 8.86
N GLU A 249 23.13 2.91 8.91
CA GLU A 249 24.13 2.77 7.84
C GLU A 249 24.67 1.32 7.72
N GLY A 250 24.66 0.56 8.81
CA GLY A 250 25.08 -0.85 8.83
C GLY A 250 23.97 -1.86 8.53
N LEU A 251 22.70 -1.46 8.45
CA LEU A 251 21.57 -2.40 8.33
C LEU A 251 21.62 -3.22 7.04
N ARG A 252 21.90 -2.55 5.91
CA ARG A 252 21.88 -3.18 4.59
C ARG A 252 23.01 -4.20 4.45
N ASP A 253 24.24 -3.81 4.75
CA ASP A 253 25.40 -4.71 4.58
C ASP A 253 25.63 -5.65 5.77
N GLY A 254 24.95 -5.40 6.89
CA GLY A 254 25.05 -6.19 8.11
C GLY A 254 24.25 -7.50 8.10
N PRO A 255 24.27 -8.23 9.23
CA PRO A 255 23.64 -9.54 9.34
C PRO A 255 22.15 -9.57 9.00
N LEU A 256 21.40 -8.48 9.26
CA LEU A 256 19.98 -8.41 8.93
C LEU A 256 19.74 -8.26 7.42
N GLY A 257 20.39 -7.31 6.74
CA GLY A 257 20.23 -7.18 5.29
C GLY A 257 20.71 -8.40 4.49
N GLN A 258 21.69 -9.14 5.03
CA GLN A 258 22.18 -10.40 4.44
C GLN A 258 21.32 -11.62 4.81
N ALA A 259 20.41 -11.54 5.79
CA ALA A 259 19.63 -12.70 6.20
C ALA A 259 18.59 -13.08 5.15
N GLU A 260 18.72 -14.30 4.62
CA GLU A 260 17.88 -14.79 3.53
C GLU A 260 16.39 -14.87 3.91
N ASP A 261 16.09 -15.14 5.18
CA ASP A 261 14.73 -15.26 5.71
C ASP A 261 13.92 -13.97 5.73
N ILE A 262 14.60 -12.82 5.57
CA ILE A 262 13.94 -11.52 5.59
C ILE A 262 13.43 -11.18 4.18
N TYR A 263 12.14 -10.82 4.13
CA TYR A 263 11.46 -10.30 2.95
C TYR A 263 11.62 -8.78 2.83
N ALA A 264 11.44 -8.06 3.94
CA ALA A 264 11.52 -6.60 3.99
C ALA A 264 12.08 -6.12 5.33
N ILE A 265 12.83 -5.04 5.28
CA ILE A 265 13.29 -4.22 6.40
C ILE A 265 12.82 -2.81 6.11
N SER A 266 12.18 -2.18 7.09
CA SER A 266 11.53 -0.89 6.87
C SER A 266 11.24 -0.16 8.16
N PRO A 267 10.98 1.15 8.12
CA PRO A 267 10.34 1.85 9.23
C PRO A 267 9.03 1.17 9.63
N ALA A 268 8.76 1.16 10.93
CA ALA A 268 7.54 0.56 11.45
C ALA A 268 6.27 1.13 10.78
N SER A 269 5.35 0.22 10.45
CA SER A 269 4.08 0.60 9.83
C SER A 269 3.20 1.33 10.84
N HIS A 270 2.77 2.54 10.50
CA HIS A 270 1.92 3.35 11.39
C HIS A 270 0.64 3.76 10.66
N ALA A 271 -0.46 3.08 11.00
CA ALA A 271 -1.79 3.48 10.56
C ALA A 271 -2.17 4.81 11.20
N GLN A 272 -2.80 5.67 10.41
CA GLN A 272 -3.28 6.96 10.87
C GLN A 272 -4.58 7.37 10.17
N SER A 273 -5.29 8.32 10.79
CA SER A 273 -6.39 9.06 10.19
C SER A 273 -6.04 10.55 10.12
N PRO A 274 -6.61 11.30 9.14
CA PRO A 274 -6.33 12.72 9.02
C PRO A 274 -6.91 13.52 10.20
N PRO A 275 -6.31 14.69 10.53
CA PRO A 275 -6.95 15.65 11.43
C PRO A 275 -8.33 16.01 10.92
N MET A 276 -9.30 16.06 11.84
CA MET A 276 -10.62 16.61 11.56
C MET A 276 -10.82 17.93 12.32
N GLU A 277 -11.01 18.98 11.53
CA GLU A 277 -11.49 20.27 12.02
C GLU A 277 -12.90 20.12 12.59
N PRO A 278 -13.20 20.76 13.74
CA PRO A 278 -14.54 20.71 14.29
C PRO A 278 -15.51 21.39 13.34
N ALA A 279 -16.54 20.66 12.92
CA ALA A 279 -17.69 21.25 12.26
C ALA A 279 -18.44 22.12 13.28
N ARG A 280 -18.79 23.34 12.88
CA ARG A 280 -19.75 24.18 13.59
C ARG A 280 -21.02 24.21 12.75
N PRO A 281 -21.92 23.22 12.90
CA PRO A 281 -23.19 23.27 12.20
C PRO A 281 -23.97 24.49 12.70
N GLU A 282 -24.69 25.15 11.78
CA GLU A 282 -25.58 26.26 12.14
C GLU A 282 -26.79 25.74 12.93
N ASP A 283 -27.28 24.55 12.57
CA ASP A 283 -28.39 23.86 13.24
C ASP A 283 -28.07 22.38 13.51
N ASN A 284 -28.60 21.86 14.62
CA ASN A 284 -28.57 20.42 14.89
C ASN A 284 -29.65 19.71 14.04
N PRO A 285 -29.30 18.68 13.25
CA PRO A 285 -30.27 17.99 12.41
C PRO A 285 -31.26 17.22 13.30
N THR A 286 -32.56 17.39 13.04
CA THR A 286 -33.59 16.56 13.67
C THR A 286 -33.70 15.25 12.90
N ILE A 287 -33.25 14.15 13.50
CA ILE A 287 -33.14 12.86 12.82
C ILE A 287 -33.75 11.72 13.63
N ALA A 288 -34.18 10.67 12.93
CA ALA A 288 -34.72 9.47 13.53
C ALA A 288 -33.71 8.78 14.48
N PRO A 289 -34.18 8.19 15.60
CA PRO A 289 -33.33 7.42 16.49
C PRO A 289 -32.82 6.16 15.80
N LEU A 290 -31.65 5.67 16.25
CA LEU A 290 -31.10 4.39 15.81
C LEU A 290 -31.75 3.25 16.58
N ASN A 291 -31.89 2.09 15.93
CA ASN A 291 -32.45 0.89 16.54
C ASN A 291 -31.40 0.14 17.36
N ALA A 292 -31.50 0.23 18.70
CA ALA A 292 -30.59 -0.43 19.63
C ALA A 292 -30.61 -1.97 19.55
N GLU A 293 -31.69 -2.55 19.03
CA GLU A 293 -31.87 -4.00 18.90
C GLU A 293 -31.51 -4.51 17.49
N ALA A 294 -31.10 -3.64 16.57
CA ALA A 294 -30.68 -4.06 15.23
C ALA A 294 -29.44 -4.96 15.31
N PRO A 295 -29.26 -5.92 14.39
CA PRO A 295 -28.06 -6.75 14.38
C PRO A 295 -26.81 -5.93 14.04
N ILE A 296 -25.66 -6.34 14.55
CA ILE A 296 -24.38 -5.77 14.15
C ILE A 296 -24.03 -6.32 12.76
N LYS A 297 -23.90 -5.44 11.76
CA LYS A 297 -23.62 -5.84 10.36
C LYS A 297 -22.31 -5.30 9.79
N ALA A 298 -21.68 -4.36 10.50
CA ALA A 298 -20.38 -3.82 10.11
C ALA A 298 -19.44 -3.68 11.31
N VAL A 299 -18.14 -3.77 11.04
CA VAL A 299 -17.07 -3.48 11.99
C VAL A 299 -16.33 -2.22 11.52
N LEU A 300 -16.12 -1.28 12.43
CA LEU A 300 -15.33 -0.07 12.23
C LEU A 300 -14.02 -0.20 13.00
N ILE A 301 -12.91 -0.40 12.27
CA ILE A 301 -11.57 -0.43 12.84
C ILE A 301 -10.94 0.94 12.57
N ASP A 302 -10.88 1.76 13.61
CA ASP A 302 -10.51 3.20 13.53
C ASP A 302 -9.98 3.67 14.90
N GLY A 303 -10.13 4.94 15.27
CA GLY A 303 -10.06 5.41 16.66
C GLY A 303 -11.31 5.05 17.48
N ALA A 304 -11.47 5.69 18.64
CA ALA A 304 -12.62 5.46 19.51
C ALA A 304 -13.79 6.37 19.12
N ALA A 305 -14.94 5.81 18.78
CA ALA A 305 -16.17 6.57 18.57
C ALA A 305 -16.82 7.00 19.89
N ILE A 306 -17.56 8.10 19.87
CA ILE A 306 -18.41 8.52 21.01
C ILE A 306 -19.75 7.79 20.90
N ALA A 307 -19.82 6.55 21.38
CA ALA A 307 -21.01 5.71 21.24
C ALA A 307 -22.29 6.32 21.86
N ASN A 308 -22.16 7.12 22.93
CA ASN A 308 -23.28 7.80 23.57
C ASN A 308 -23.57 9.20 22.99
N HIS A 309 -22.95 9.56 21.85
CA HIS A 309 -23.28 10.80 21.14
C HIS A 309 -24.78 10.79 20.78
N PRO A 310 -25.52 11.92 20.91
CA PRO A 310 -26.97 11.94 20.67
C PRO A 310 -27.39 11.39 19.31
N LEU A 311 -26.55 11.55 18.28
CA LEU A 311 -26.78 11.01 16.95
C LEU A 311 -26.31 9.56 16.78
N LEU A 312 -25.53 8.97 17.69
CA LEU A 312 -25.00 7.61 17.53
C LEU A 312 -25.54 6.60 18.56
N ARG A 313 -26.13 7.09 19.65
CA ARG A 313 -26.65 6.26 20.73
C ARG A 313 -27.60 5.20 20.19
N GLY A 314 -27.31 3.94 20.53
CA GLY A 314 -28.03 2.75 20.07
C GLY A 314 -27.49 2.13 18.78
N GLY A 315 -26.69 2.84 17.98
CA GLY A 315 -26.11 2.31 16.73
C GLY A 315 -24.70 1.76 16.86
N VAL A 316 -23.92 2.22 17.85
CA VAL A 316 -22.51 1.86 18.01
C VAL A 316 -22.32 1.01 19.25
N VAL A 317 -21.69 -0.15 19.09
CA VAL A 317 -21.20 -1.02 20.16
C VAL A 317 -19.68 -0.87 20.22
N MET A 318 -19.15 -0.54 21.39
CA MET A 318 -17.70 -0.39 21.59
C MET A 318 -17.09 -1.71 22.04
N GLU A 319 -15.92 -2.05 21.49
CA GLU A 319 -15.07 -3.13 21.98
C GLU A 319 -13.61 -2.67 22.00
N ASP A 320 -13.12 -2.33 23.20
CA ASP A 320 -11.78 -1.79 23.41
C ASP A 320 -10.73 -2.89 23.61
N LEU A 321 -10.53 -3.70 22.56
CA LEU A 321 -9.60 -4.84 22.56
C LEU A 321 -8.14 -4.45 22.91
N PHE A 322 -7.75 -3.21 22.64
CA PHE A 322 -6.38 -2.72 22.80
C PHE A 322 -6.24 -1.71 23.94
N GLU A 323 -7.28 -1.51 24.75
CA GLU A 323 -7.31 -0.57 25.89
C GLU A 323 -6.99 0.89 25.49
N HIS A 324 -7.37 1.29 24.27
CA HIS A 324 -7.08 2.61 23.71
C HIS A 324 -8.14 3.65 24.03
N GLU A 325 -9.37 3.25 24.41
CA GLU A 325 -10.46 4.18 24.64
C GLU A 325 -10.10 5.20 25.73
N ASN A 326 -9.49 4.74 26.82
CA ASN A 326 -9.11 5.59 27.96
C ASN A 326 -7.88 6.46 27.71
N LEU A 327 -7.14 6.21 26.62
CA LEU A 327 -5.99 7.03 26.22
C LEU A 327 -6.42 8.26 25.40
N ALA A 328 -7.61 8.21 24.81
CA ALA A 328 -8.17 9.24 23.95
C ALA A 328 -9.17 10.13 24.71
N ALA A 329 -8.88 11.43 24.79
CA ALA A 329 -9.84 12.39 25.32
C ALA A 329 -11.06 12.52 24.40
N VAL A 330 -12.25 12.70 24.98
CA VAL A 330 -13.52 12.69 24.23
C VAL A 330 -13.55 13.72 23.09
N GLN A 331 -12.93 14.89 23.26
CA GLN A 331 -12.89 15.92 22.22
C GLN A 331 -12.03 15.56 20.99
N ASP A 332 -11.15 14.56 21.11
CA ASP A 332 -10.20 14.13 20.09
C ASP A 332 -10.72 12.91 19.30
N ARG A 333 -11.75 12.22 19.83
CA ARG A 333 -12.49 11.08 19.23
C ARG A 333 -13.35 11.46 18.01
N ARG A 334 -12.81 12.27 17.10
CA ARG A 334 -13.56 12.90 16.00
C ARG A 334 -13.72 11.98 14.80
N HIS A 335 -12.62 11.35 14.38
CA HIS A 335 -12.58 10.60 13.12
C HIS A 335 -13.50 9.39 13.16
N ALA A 336 -13.33 8.50 14.14
CA ALA A 336 -14.20 7.34 14.33
C ALA A 336 -15.67 7.72 14.54
N THR A 337 -15.96 8.80 15.26
CA THR A 337 -17.32 9.32 15.45
C THR A 337 -17.94 9.78 14.13
N ALA A 338 -17.17 10.47 13.29
CA ALA A 338 -17.62 10.88 11.95
C ALA A 338 -17.86 9.67 11.05
N MET A 339 -16.94 8.70 11.03
CA MET A 339 -17.10 7.47 10.24
C MET A 339 -18.33 6.67 10.68
N ALA A 340 -18.53 6.50 11.99
CA ALA A 340 -19.72 5.86 12.54
C ALA A 340 -21.01 6.58 12.09
N SER A 341 -21.01 7.92 12.10
CA SER A 341 -22.15 8.70 11.63
C SER A 341 -22.42 8.48 10.15
N VAL A 342 -21.39 8.54 9.30
CA VAL A 342 -21.54 8.34 7.84
C VAL A 342 -22.05 6.94 7.53
N ILE A 343 -21.52 5.90 8.19
CA ILE A 343 -21.97 4.52 7.99
C ILE A 343 -23.44 4.37 8.40
N LEU A 344 -23.83 4.89 9.56
CA LEU A 344 -25.16 4.68 10.10
C LEU A 344 -26.23 5.57 9.45
N ARG A 345 -25.85 6.76 8.97
CA ARG A 345 -26.80 7.83 8.60
C ARG A 345 -26.58 8.44 7.21
N GLY A 346 -25.43 8.22 6.60
CA GLY A 346 -25.04 8.95 5.39
C GLY A 346 -24.86 10.43 5.68
N ASP A 347 -25.19 11.27 4.69
CA ASP A 347 -25.17 12.71 4.81
C ASP A 347 -26.31 13.21 5.72
N LEU A 348 -25.95 13.89 6.80
CA LEU A 348 -26.92 14.43 7.76
C LEU A 348 -27.80 15.54 7.17
N ARG A 349 -27.39 16.18 6.06
CA ARG A 349 -28.15 17.22 5.37
C ARG A 349 -29.25 16.65 4.47
N ASP A 350 -29.05 15.44 3.96
CA ASP A 350 -29.99 14.78 3.05
C ASP A 350 -31.21 14.20 3.79
N GLY A 351 -31.17 14.17 5.13
CA GLY A 351 -32.28 13.69 5.95
C GLY A 351 -32.64 12.22 5.70
N GLY A 352 -31.67 11.43 5.21
CA GLY A 352 -31.87 10.03 4.86
C GLY A 352 -32.35 9.17 6.04
N THR A 353 -33.02 8.06 5.74
CA THR A 353 -33.36 7.06 6.75
C THR A 353 -32.08 6.33 7.17
N PRO A 354 -31.77 6.24 8.49
CA PRO A 354 -30.60 5.52 8.94
C PRO A 354 -30.70 4.04 8.58
N ILE A 355 -29.56 3.38 8.41
CA ILE A 355 -29.55 1.94 8.15
C ILE A 355 -30.13 1.19 9.38
N ASN A 356 -30.87 0.12 9.13
CA ASN A 356 -31.38 -0.74 10.20
C ASN A 356 -30.32 -1.79 10.61
N ALA A 357 -29.18 -1.30 11.09
CA ALA A 357 -28.06 -2.10 11.55
C ALA A 357 -27.27 -1.33 12.63
N ARG A 358 -26.53 -2.07 13.45
CA ARG A 358 -25.50 -1.53 14.34
C ARG A 358 -24.11 -1.78 13.78
N ILE A 359 -23.14 -1.05 14.30
CA ILE A 359 -21.72 -1.26 14.05
C ILE A 359 -21.00 -1.64 15.34
N LEU A 360 -19.99 -2.50 15.22
CA LEU A 360 -18.98 -2.72 16.25
C LEU A 360 -17.80 -1.79 15.96
N ASN A 361 -17.42 -0.91 16.88
CA ASN A 361 -16.20 -0.12 16.75
C ASN A 361 -15.09 -0.70 17.64
N ILE A 362 -13.97 -1.05 17.01
CA ILE A 362 -12.74 -1.50 17.66
C ILE A 362 -11.69 -0.40 17.53
N PRO A 363 -11.32 0.30 18.62
CA PRO A 363 -10.32 1.36 18.61
C PRO A 363 -8.90 0.80 18.39
N LEU A 364 -8.45 0.78 17.14
CA LEU A 364 -7.07 0.46 16.75
C LEU A 364 -6.13 1.67 16.90
N LEU A 365 -6.66 2.87 16.63
CA LEU A 365 -5.90 4.12 16.74
C LEU A 365 -6.07 4.74 18.13
N ILE A 366 -5.00 5.36 18.61
CA ILE A 366 -4.99 6.22 19.79
C ILE A 366 -5.23 7.65 19.29
N ASP A 367 -6.40 8.22 19.62
CA ASP A 367 -6.73 9.61 19.25
C ASP A 367 -5.97 10.61 20.13
N GLY A 368 -5.41 11.64 19.49
CA GLY A 368 -4.75 12.77 20.13
C GLY A 368 -5.12 14.10 19.48
N ALA A 369 -4.51 15.18 19.97
CA ALA A 369 -4.78 16.53 19.47
C ALA A 369 -4.37 16.65 17.98
N GLY A 370 -5.36 16.58 17.09
CA GLY A 370 -5.17 16.74 15.65
C GLY A 370 -4.55 15.55 14.92
N HIS A 371 -4.45 14.37 15.55
CA HIS A 371 -4.02 13.15 14.87
C HIS A 371 -4.53 11.91 15.61
N ALA A 372 -4.74 10.81 14.90
CA ALA A 372 -4.93 9.49 15.52
C ALA A 372 -3.96 8.52 14.86
N ARG A 373 -3.26 7.72 15.67
CA ARG A 373 -2.22 6.79 15.20
C ARG A 373 -2.30 5.46 15.94
N ALA A 374 -1.99 4.36 15.26
CA ALA A 374 -1.83 3.07 15.92
C ALA A 374 -0.64 3.11 16.89
N ASN A 375 -0.65 2.24 17.90
CA ASN A 375 0.49 2.10 18.81
C ASN A 375 1.74 1.73 18.02
N PRO A 376 2.78 2.59 17.98
CA PRO A 376 3.93 2.37 17.11
C PRO A 376 4.78 1.18 17.57
N ARG A 377 4.65 0.75 18.83
CA ARG A 377 5.36 -0.39 19.42
C ARG A 377 4.65 -1.73 19.21
N LYS A 378 3.65 -1.77 18.33
CA LYS A 378 2.89 -2.97 17.99
C LYS A 378 2.85 -3.17 16.49
N LEU A 379 2.99 -4.43 16.05
CA LEU A 379 2.91 -4.77 14.64
C LEU A 379 1.47 -4.58 14.15
N LEU A 380 1.26 -3.58 13.28
CA LEU A 380 -0.07 -3.17 12.80
C LEU A 380 -0.87 -4.34 12.21
N LEU A 381 -0.23 -5.18 11.40
CA LEU A 381 -0.87 -6.32 10.75
C LEU A 381 -1.45 -7.29 11.80
N ASP A 382 -0.67 -7.59 12.84
CA ASP A 382 -1.10 -8.45 13.94
C ASP A 382 -2.33 -7.87 14.66
N GLN A 383 -2.29 -6.57 14.96
CA GLN A 383 -3.42 -5.90 15.62
C GLN A 383 -4.69 -5.95 14.77
N VAL A 384 -4.60 -5.69 13.46
CA VAL A 384 -5.75 -5.83 12.55
C VAL A 384 -6.26 -7.27 12.51
N HIS A 385 -5.36 -8.26 12.42
CA HIS A 385 -5.76 -9.67 12.42
C HIS A 385 -6.49 -10.07 13.71
N ARG A 386 -5.98 -9.63 14.87
CA ARG A 386 -6.60 -9.85 16.17
C ARG A 386 -7.98 -9.20 16.28
N ALA A 387 -8.12 -7.95 15.81
CA ALA A 387 -9.41 -7.26 15.76
C ALA A 387 -10.44 -8.03 14.91
N LEU A 388 -10.03 -8.51 13.73
CA LEU A 388 -10.90 -9.29 12.84
C LEU A 388 -11.29 -10.64 13.46
N LYS A 389 -10.34 -11.37 14.05
CA LYS A 389 -10.63 -12.63 14.77
C LYS A 389 -11.60 -12.41 15.91
N ARG A 390 -11.31 -11.47 16.81
CA ARG A 390 -12.16 -11.16 17.96
C ARG A 390 -13.58 -10.80 17.53
N ALA A 391 -13.71 -9.95 16.51
CA ALA A 391 -15.00 -9.51 16.01
C ALA A 391 -15.81 -10.65 15.35
N LEU A 392 -15.20 -11.43 14.45
CA LEU A 392 -15.95 -12.29 13.52
C LEU A 392 -15.97 -13.76 13.93
N LEU A 393 -14.90 -14.26 14.54
CA LEU A 393 -14.73 -15.68 14.86
C LEU A 393 -14.74 -15.95 16.38
N GLY A 394 -14.43 -14.93 17.17
CA GLY A 394 -14.08 -15.09 18.58
C GLY A 394 -12.67 -15.61 18.75
N ASP A 395 -12.26 -15.73 20.00
CA ASP A 395 -10.93 -16.19 20.41
C ASP A 395 -11.00 -16.78 21.83
N ASN A 396 -9.85 -16.89 22.49
CA ASN A 396 -9.76 -17.44 23.85
C ASN A 396 -10.46 -16.54 24.90
N GLU A 397 -10.77 -15.29 24.57
CA GLU A 397 -11.46 -14.35 25.48
C GLU A 397 -12.98 -14.45 25.36
N GLY A 398 -13.50 -15.04 24.29
CA GLY A 398 -14.93 -15.34 24.18
C GLY A 398 -15.46 -15.51 22.76
N ALA A 399 -16.79 -15.63 22.67
CA ALA A 399 -17.50 -15.71 21.39
C ALA A 399 -17.32 -14.41 20.58
N ALA A 400 -17.41 -14.54 19.26
CA ALA A 400 -17.37 -13.41 18.33
C ALA A 400 -18.31 -12.27 18.75
N SER A 401 -17.82 -11.04 18.73
CA SER A 401 -18.59 -9.85 19.11
C SER A 401 -19.57 -9.40 18.02
N ALA A 402 -19.30 -9.75 16.76
CA ALA A 402 -20.10 -9.42 15.59
C ALA A 402 -20.07 -10.56 14.55
N PRO A 403 -20.52 -11.79 14.88
CA PRO A 403 -20.44 -12.95 13.99
C PRO A 403 -21.25 -12.82 12.69
N GLU A 404 -22.22 -11.90 12.67
CA GLU A 404 -23.05 -11.64 11.48
C GLU A 404 -22.60 -10.41 10.67
N ALA A 405 -21.48 -9.78 11.05
CA ALA A 405 -20.91 -8.69 10.29
C ALA A 405 -20.25 -9.22 9.02
N PHE A 406 -20.49 -8.50 7.92
CA PHE A 406 -19.94 -8.84 6.59
C PHE A 406 -19.25 -7.65 5.92
N VAL A 407 -19.26 -6.49 6.57
CA VAL A 407 -18.57 -5.27 6.12
C VAL A 407 -17.55 -4.87 7.18
N VAL A 408 -16.33 -4.56 6.76
CA VAL A 408 -15.31 -3.97 7.63
C VAL A 408 -14.86 -2.65 7.00
N ASN A 409 -15.03 -1.56 7.74
CA ASN A 409 -14.58 -0.25 7.31
C ASN A 409 -13.20 0.07 7.89
N LEU A 410 -12.27 0.41 7.00
CA LEU A 410 -10.91 0.84 7.28
C LEU A 410 -10.71 2.23 6.67
N SER A 411 -11.09 3.26 7.42
CA SER A 411 -10.84 4.65 7.05
C SER A 411 -9.47 5.13 7.54
N ILE A 412 -8.50 4.22 7.52
CA ILE A 412 -7.13 4.40 8.01
C ILE A 412 -6.17 4.06 6.88
N GLY A 413 -5.02 4.72 6.84
CA GLY A 413 -3.95 4.43 5.88
C GLY A 413 -2.61 4.34 6.58
N VAL A 414 -1.69 3.56 6.01
CA VAL A 414 -0.30 3.44 6.48
C VAL A 414 0.51 4.55 5.82
N ALA A 415 0.86 5.56 6.61
CA ALA A 415 1.40 6.84 6.13
C ALA A 415 2.65 6.71 5.24
N ASN A 416 3.50 5.75 5.60
CA ASN A 416 4.81 5.52 5.02
C ASN A 416 4.82 4.47 3.92
N ARG A 417 3.66 4.00 3.46
CA ARG A 417 3.55 2.91 2.49
C ARG A 417 2.70 3.32 1.30
N VAL A 418 3.36 3.93 0.32
CA VAL A 418 2.80 4.22 -0.99
C VAL A 418 2.91 2.98 -1.87
N TYR A 419 1.87 2.68 -2.63
CA TYR A 419 1.84 1.55 -3.53
C TYR A 419 2.79 1.76 -4.72
N ALA A 420 3.94 1.09 -4.66
CA ALA A 420 4.96 1.06 -5.72
C ALA A 420 4.97 -0.31 -6.43
N ASN A 421 3.79 -0.81 -6.80
CA ASN A 421 3.60 -2.14 -7.38
C ASN A 421 3.99 -3.34 -6.49
N ARG A 422 4.27 -3.13 -5.20
CA ARG A 422 4.45 -4.19 -4.19
C ARG A 422 3.23 -4.20 -3.26
N ILE A 423 2.53 -5.34 -3.17
CA ILE A 423 1.38 -5.50 -2.27
C ILE A 423 1.89 -5.62 -0.84
N SER A 424 1.40 -4.76 0.07
CA SER A 424 1.81 -4.79 1.48
C SER A 424 1.31 -6.05 2.20
N GLY A 425 1.98 -6.41 3.31
CA GLY A 425 1.52 -7.50 4.17
C GLY A 425 0.07 -7.29 4.64
N LEU A 426 -0.30 -6.05 5.00
CA LEU A 426 -1.65 -5.73 5.45
C LEU A 426 -2.68 -5.93 4.33
N ALA A 427 -2.40 -5.49 3.09
CA ALA A 427 -3.28 -5.76 1.96
C ALA A 427 -3.44 -7.26 1.69
N ARG A 428 -2.36 -8.06 1.77
CA ARG A 428 -2.44 -9.54 1.66
C ARG A 428 -3.30 -10.16 2.75
N LEU A 429 -3.21 -9.67 3.99
CA LEU A 429 -4.06 -10.12 5.09
C LEU A 429 -5.54 -9.86 4.75
N LEU A 430 -5.88 -8.65 4.31
CA LEU A 430 -7.25 -8.31 3.94
C LEU A 430 -7.76 -9.15 2.77
N ASP A 431 -6.92 -9.37 1.75
CA ASP A 431 -7.24 -10.22 0.60
C ASP A 431 -7.60 -11.65 1.03
N TRP A 432 -6.79 -12.23 1.92
CA TRP A 432 -7.04 -13.56 2.48
C TRP A 432 -8.32 -13.59 3.32
N TRP A 433 -8.56 -12.59 4.18
CA TRP A 433 -9.80 -12.52 4.95
C TRP A 433 -11.05 -12.39 4.06
N ALA A 434 -10.97 -11.59 3.00
CA ALA A 434 -12.06 -11.38 2.07
C ALA A 434 -12.42 -12.70 1.36
N GLU A 435 -11.41 -13.41 0.85
CA GLU A 435 -11.61 -14.70 0.17
C GLU A 435 -12.08 -15.80 1.15
N LYS A 436 -11.42 -15.94 2.30
CA LYS A 436 -11.66 -17.03 3.25
C LYS A 436 -12.98 -16.88 3.99
N HIS A 437 -13.35 -15.66 4.36
CA HIS A 437 -14.48 -15.38 5.26
C HIS A 437 -15.62 -14.59 4.60
N GLY A 438 -15.50 -14.20 3.32
CA GLY A 438 -16.57 -13.51 2.59
C GLY A 438 -16.83 -12.09 3.10
N ILE A 439 -15.79 -11.41 3.56
CA ILE A 439 -15.86 -10.07 4.14
C ILE A 439 -15.64 -9.01 3.06
N LEU A 440 -16.52 -8.00 3.03
CA LEU A 440 -16.32 -6.79 2.22
C LEU A 440 -15.51 -5.76 3.02
N PHE A 441 -14.25 -5.56 2.65
CA PHE A 441 -13.46 -4.44 3.16
C PHE A 441 -13.77 -3.17 2.37
N VAL A 442 -14.10 -2.09 3.09
CA VAL A 442 -14.21 -0.74 2.54
C VAL A 442 -13.02 0.06 3.03
N ILE A 443 -12.11 0.43 2.13
CA ILE A 443 -10.78 0.93 2.46
C ILE A 443 -10.61 2.34 1.87
N ALA A 444 -10.19 3.30 2.67
CA ALA A 444 -9.85 4.63 2.16
C ALA A 444 -8.59 4.56 1.27
N ALA A 445 -8.62 5.18 0.10
CA ALA A 445 -7.49 5.19 -0.84
C ALA A 445 -6.24 5.95 -0.34
N GLY A 446 -6.42 6.75 0.70
CA GLY A 446 -5.41 7.62 1.28
C GLY A 446 -5.47 9.07 0.77
N ASN A 447 -4.90 9.97 1.57
CA ASN A 447 -4.80 11.40 1.28
C ASN A 447 -3.33 11.82 1.29
N THR A 448 -2.98 12.80 0.46
CA THR A 448 -1.67 13.43 0.45
C THR A 448 -1.72 14.82 1.07
N THR A 449 -0.68 15.16 1.81
CA THR A 449 -0.41 16.51 2.30
C THR A 449 0.52 17.30 1.39
N GLU A 450 1.01 16.68 0.31
CA GLU A 450 1.90 17.35 -0.64
C GLU A 450 1.17 18.48 -1.39
N PRO A 451 1.82 19.65 -1.51
CA PRO A 451 1.30 20.74 -2.33
C PRO A 451 1.02 20.28 -3.77
N LEU A 452 -0.12 20.69 -4.31
CA LEU A 452 -0.39 20.54 -5.74
C LEU A 452 0.26 21.72 -6.49
N LEU A 453 1.37 21.47 -7.19
CA LEU A 453 2.12 22.50 -7.88
C LEU A 453 1.47 22.86 -9.23
N VAL A 454 0.89 24.06 -9.32
CA VAL A 454 0.41 24.64 -10.59
C VAL A 454 1.57 25.39 -11.25
N ARG A 455 2.08 24.86 -12.37
CA ARG A 455 3.22 25.45 -13.08
C ARG A 455 2.80 26.65 -13.94
N GLY A 456 3.69 27.64 -14.03
CA GLY A 456 3.55 28.78 -14.96
C GLY A 456 2.63 29.91 -14.48
N LEU A 457 2.18 29.86 -13.22
CA LEU A 457 1.37 30.91 -12.59
C LEU A 457 1.85 31.14 -11.16
N ASP A 458 1.83 32.39 -10.72
CA ASP A 458 1.91 32.71 -9.29
C ASP A 458 0.51 32.67 -8.64
N ALA A 459 0.46 32.78 -7.32
CA ALA A 459 -0.78 32.70 -6.56
C ALA A 459 -1.79 33.79 -6.95
N VAL A 460 -1.34 35.03 -7.19
CA VAL A 460 -2.20 36.16 -7.52
C VAL A 460 -2.83 35.98 -8.91
N ALA A 461 -2.02 35.56 -9.88
CA ALA A 461 -2.47 35.26 -11.23
C ALA A 461 -3.47 34.11 -11.24
N PHE A 462 -3.24 33.06 -10.44
CA PHE A 462 -4.15 31.93 -10.32
C PHE A 462 -5.48 32.30 -9.63
N GLU A 463 -5.43 33.11 -8.57
CA GLU A 463 -6.63 33.61 -7.89
C GLU A 463 -7.50 34.49 -8.80
N ALA A 464 -6.87 35.28 -9.68
CA ALA A 464 -7.56 36.17 -10.63
C ALA A 464 -8.26 35.43 -11.78
N LEU A 465 -7.97 34.13 -12.00
CA LEU A 465 -8.65 33.33 -13.02
C LEU A 465 -10.14 33.15 -12.70
N ASP A 466 -10.94 32.84 -13.72
CA ASP A 466 -12.29 32.34 -13.47
C ASP A 466 -12.28 30.89 -12.97
N ALA A 467 -13.45 30.39 -12.56
CA ALA A 467 -13.57 29.03 -12.02
C ALA A 467 -13.20 27.93 -13.04
N ASN A 468 -13.46 28.14 -14.33
CA ASN A 468 -13.17 27.13 -15.36
C ASN A 468 -11.67 27.04 -15.65
N GLU A 469 -10.99 28.18 -15.75
CA GLU A 469 -9.53 28.17 -15.96
C GLU A 469 -8.80 27.66 -14.70
N ARG A 470 -9.23 28.00 -13.48
CA ARG A 470 -8.68 27.38 -12.26
C ARG A 470 -8.85 25.86 -12.27
N ALA A 471 -10.04 25.36 -12.61
CA ALA A 471 -10.31 23.93 -12.69
C ALA A 471 -9.39 23.23 -13.71
N LYS A 472 -9.17 23.85 -14.87
CA LYS A 472 -8.29 23.33 -15.91
C LYS A 472 -6.84 23.26 -15.45
N HIS A 473 -6.32 24.33 -14.84
CA HIS A 473 -4.96 24.35 -14.30
C HIS A 473 -4.77 23.33 -13.16
N ALA A 474 -5.74 23.20 -12.25
CA ALA A 474 -5.72 22.19 -11.21
C ALA A 474 -5.77 20.76 -11.79
N ALA A 475 -6.58 20.52 -12.82
CA ALA A 475 -6.66 19.21 -13.48
C ALA A 475 -5.33 18.84 -14.18
N LEU A 476 -4.68 19.79 -14.84
CA LEU A 476 -3.35 19.58 -15.44
C LEU A 476 -2.29 19.30 -14.38
N ALA A 477 -2.31 20.03 -13.26
CA ALA A 477 -1.40 19.77 -12.14
C ALA A 477 -1.64 18.38 -11.52
N LEU A 478 -2.90 17.94 -11.41
CA LEU A 478 -3.21 16.58 -10.94
C LEU A 478 -2.71 15.50 -11.91
N LEU A 479 -2.80 15.74 -13.22
CA LEU A 479 -2.24 14.83 -14.23
C LEU A 479 -0.71 14.73 -14.14
N ASP A 480 -0.02 15.86 -13.89
CA ASP A 480 1.43 15.92 -13.67
C ASP A 480 1.86 15.23 -12.36
N ALA A 481 1.03 15.35 -11.32
CA ALA A 481 1.28 14.74 -10.01
C ALA A 481 0.85 13.26 -9.91
N ALA A 482 0.05 12.77 -10.85
CA ALA A 482 -0.53 11.42 -10.79
C ALA A 482 0.48 10.28 -10.55
N PRO A 483 1.71 10.29 -11.14
CA PRO A 483 2.69 9.25 -10.87
C PRO A 483 3.14 9.18 -9.40
N ARG A 484 3.20 10.33 -8.71
CA ARG A 484 3.61 10.46 -7.30
C ARG A 484 2.45 10.31 -6.31
N ARG A 485 1.22 10.16 -6.81
CA ARG A 485 0.01 10.04 -6.00
C ARG A 485 -0.60 8.65 -6.20
N ALA A 486 0.11 7.63 -5.72
CA ALA A 486 -0.38 6.26 -5.68
C ALA A 486 -1.12 5.97 -4.37
N LEU A 487 -1.84 4.83 -4.32
CA LEU A 487 -2.62 4.40 -3.16
C LEU A 487 -1.73 4.23 -1.91
N LEU A 488 -2.26 4.51 -0.71
CA LEU A 488 -1.60 4.09 0.54
C LEU A 488 -2.04 2.69 0.95
N ALA A 489 -1.15 1.95 1.60
CA ALA A 489 -1.53 0.68 2.20
C ALA A 489 -2.64 0.85 3.25
N PRO A 490 -3.62 -0.08 3.32
CA PRO A 490 -3.75 -1.31 2.51
C PRO A 490 -4.69 -1.18 1.30
N ALA A 491 -4.85 0.02 0.72
CA ALA A 491 -5.81 0.27 -0.35
C ALA A 491 -5.48 -0.40 -1.69
N GLU A 492 -4.29 -0.99 -1.83
CA GLU A 492 -3.90 -1.86 -2.94
C GLU A 492 -4.44 -3.29 -2.82
N CYS A 493 -5.19 -3.60 -1.76
CA CYS A 493 -5.96 -4.85 -1.60
C CYS A 493 -6.81 -5.14 -2.84
N ILE A 494 -6.73 -6.37 -3.36
CA ILE A 494 -7.36 -6.79 -4.62
C ILE A 494 -8.85 -7.10 -4.43
N ASN A 495 -9.20 -7.75 -3.32
CA ASN A 495 -10.53 -8.20 -2.96
C ASN A 495 -11.30 -7.17 -2.09
N GLY A 496 -10.73 -5.97 -1.90
CA GLY A 496 -11.34 -4.85 -1.18
C GLY A 496 -12.00 -3.81 -2.10
N LEU A 497 -12.88 -2.99 -1.52
CA LEU A 497 -13.40 -1.78 -2.16
C LEU A 497 -12.57 -0.56 -1.73
N THR A 498 -11.70 -0.12 -2.63
CA THR A 498 -10.90 1.10 -2.42
C THR A 498 -11.68 2.34 -2.81
N VAL A 499 -11.83 3.26 -1.86
CA VAL A 499 -12.68 4.44 -1.95
C VAL A 499 -11.83 5.71 -1.99
N GLY A 500 -11.81 6.37 -3.15
CA GLY A 500 -11.29 7.73 -3.30
C GLY A 500 -12.33 8.80 -2.93
N ALA A 501 -11.89 10.05 -2.83
CA ALA A 501 -12.78 11.17 -2.51
C ALA A 501 -13.10 12.03 -3.75
N THR A 502 -14.31 12.57 -3.78
CA THR A 502 -14.68 13.61 -4.74
C THR A 502 -14.73 14.96 -4.05
N ALA A 503 -14.58 16.01 -4.84
CA ALA A 503 -14.66 17.41 -4.42
C ALA A 503 -16.12 17.91 -4.36
N THR A 504 -17.11 17.00 -4.44
CA THR A 504 -18.54 17.34 -4.36
C THR A 504 -18.96 17.34 -2.90
N SER A 505 -19.66 18.40 -2.48
CA SER A 505 -20.24 18.47 -1.14
C SER A 505 -21.67 19.02 -1.22
N SER A 506 -22.57 18.43 -0.45
CA SER A 506 -23.87 19.02 -0.10
C SER A 506 -23.70 20.22 0.86
N ALA A 507 -22.50 20.37 1.45
CA ALA A 507 -22.16 21.54 2.23
C ALA A 507 -21.92 22.75 1.33
N PRO A 508 -22.47 23.93 1.67
CA PRO A 508 -22.09 25.14 0.96
C PRO A 508 -20.56 25.29 1.07
N ALA A 509 -19.92 25.63 -0.04
CA ALA A 509 -18.52 26.02 -0.02
C ALA A 509 -18.39 27.15 1.00
N ASN A 510 -17.74 26.86 2.12
CA ASN A 510 -17.57 27.83 3.19
C ASN A 510 -16.10 28.26 3.17
N PRO A 511 -15.71 29.19 2.27
CA PRO A 511 -14.33 29.63 2.17
C PRO A 511 -13.93 30.26 3.51
N ARG A 512 -13.10 29.55 4.27
CA ARG A 512 -12.49 30.07 5.50
C ARG A 512 -11.40 31.07 5.12
N GLY A 513 -11.80 32.25 4.66
CA GLY A 513 -10.91 33.36 4.28
C GLY A 513 -10.85 33.63 2.77
N SER A 514 -10.30 34.80 2.41
CA SER A 514 -10.22 35.28 1.02
C SER A 514 -9.31 34.46 0.11
N SER A 515 -8.40 33.65 0.68
CA SER A 515 -7.42 32.82 -0.03
C SER A 515 -7.78 31.32 -0.07
N VAL A 516 -8.96 30.94 0.42
CA VAL A 516 -9.44 29.55 0.37
C VAL A 516 -10.52 29.43 -0.69
N PHE A 517 -10.21 28.77 -1.80
CA PHE A 517 -11.15 28.54 -2.89
C PHE A 517 -11.16 27.07 -3.31
N HIS A 518 -12.29 26.64 -3.84
CA HIS A 518 -12.45 25.29 -4.37
C HIS A 518 -12.05 25.28 -5.86
N PRO A 519 -11.03 24.52 -6.29
CA PRO A 519 -10.53 24.58 -7.66
C PRO A 519 -11.57 24.16 -8.71
N PHE A 520 -12.52 23.30 -8.31
CA PHE A 520 -13.59 22.79 -9.18
C PHE A 520 -15.00 23.32 -8.84
N ASP A 521 -15.10 24.37 -8.03
CA ASP A 521 -16.39 24.99 -7.64
C ASP A 521 -17.47 23.99 -7.16
N GLY A 522 -17.08 22.97 -6.39
CA GLY A 522 -17.97 21.93 -5.86
C GLY A 522 -18.56 20.95 -6.88
N ARG A 523 -18.12 20.95 -8.15
CA ARG A 523 -18.70 20.10 -9.22
C ARG A 523 -17.85 18.87 -9.49
N GLY A 524 -18.39 17.68 -9.21
CA GLY A 524 -18.14 16.41 -9.94
C GLY A 524 -16.70 16.04 -10.28
N ALA A 525 -15.72 16.48 -9.49
CA ALA A 525 -14.30 16.29 -9.74
C ALA A 525 -13.65 15.44 -8.63
N PRO A 526 -12.52 14.77 -8.90
CA PRO A 526 -11.71 14.16 -7.84
C PRO A 526 -11.28 15.21 -6.81
N SER A 527 -11.21 14.80 -5.55
CA SER A 527 -10.62 15.64 -4.50
C SER A 527 -9.13 15.84 -4.76
N ILE A 528 -8.64 17.09 -4.66
CA ILE A 528 -7.23 17.42 -4.89
C ILE A 528 -6.27 16.85 -3.84
N ILE A 529 -6.79 16.35 -2.71
CA ILE A 529 -5.99 15.71 -1.66
C ILE A 529 -6.10 14.19 -1.69
N SER A 530 -7.04 13.63 -2.46
CA SER A 530 -7.17 12.17 -2.57
C SER A 530 -6.04 11.63 -3.44
N LEU A 531 -5.40 10.55 -2.99
CA LEU A 531 -4.30 9.94 -3.72
C LEU A 531 -4.68 9.39 -5.09
N PRO A 532 -5.82 8.72 -5.32
CA PRO A 532 -6.30 8.52 -6.68
C PRO A 532 -6.67 9.88 -7.30
N ALA A 533 -5.67 10.54 -7.90
CA ALA A 533 -5.79 11.86 -8.54
C ALA A 533 -6.83 11.85 -9.68
N LEU A 534 -7.14 10.66 -10.19
CA LEU A 534 -8.20 10.41 -11.14
C LEU A 534 -9.01 9.21 -10.63
N ALA A 535 -10.26 9.47 -10.25
CA ALA A 535 -11.24 8.39 -10.20
C ALA A 535 -11.30 7.78 -11.62
N HIS A 536 -10.87 6.52 -11.78
CA HIS A 536 -11.44 5.70 -12.84
C HIS A 536 -12.92 5.55 -12.46
N GLY A 537 -13.75 6.50 -12.90
CA GLY A 537 -15.18 6.43 -12.69
C GLY A 537 -15.65 5.06 -13.15
N ALA A 538 -16.21 4.29 -12.21
CA ALA A 538 -17.00 3.12 -12.55
C ALA A 538 -18.04 3.60 -13.57
N ARG A 539 -17.93 3.06 -14.79
CA ARG A 539 -18.79 3.39 -15.92
C ARG A 539 -20.03 2.52 -15.92
#